data_AF-A0A7U9DX13-F1
#
_entry.id   AF-A0A7U9DX13-F1
#
_cell.length_a   1.000
_cell.length_b   1.000
_cell.length_c   1.000
_cell.angle_alpha   90.00
_cell.angle_beta   90.00
_cell.angle_gamma   90.00
#
_symmetry.space_group_name_H-M   'P 1'
#
loop_
_entity.id
_entity.type
_entity.pdbx_description
1 polymer ?
#
loop_
_entity_poly.entity_id
_entity_poly.type
_entity_poly.pdbx_seq_one_letter_code
_entity_poly.pdbx_strand_id
1 'polypeptide(L)'
;MMAEERRHSPDEPASADVDSGGGSAADSAAELPEGPGSGPAQGSGEGPAAAPGRGGDDEPYASLLDLPLSSDLNRIGEQLHALARAQRTLQELLQAVVNITGELELPAVLRRIVRTAMDLVGARYGAMGVLDQEGRLLEEFIPLGLTTKELADLEGVELPRGRGLLGHLIHHPEPLRVKDISRHPESAGFPPGHPPMRSLLGVAISVRGRIYGNLYLSERKDGQPFDRHDEGVIRALAGTAGVAIENARLYQQVQNSSEQFQRLLLPRLPDLRPFTAGAAYRPASAPAAVGGDWYDAMLLPGGACAAVIGDVVGHDLRAAADMSQIRNMLRALYYDPGAAPSTSLTRLDRIMNAALDEAPVATALLARLEPADGTWQLQWSSAGHPPPLVLLPDGRVRYLDMEPGLPLGVAPDLPRPDHCRPLPVDSTVILFTDGLVEVPGQPLDRGLDALAVTASRLVGLAPEDLCHALVAHRPGNGHDDKAVIALRTPPLTSYGSS
;
A
#
# COMPACT_ATOMS: atom_id res chain seq x y z
N MET A 1 23.61 -11.46 -49.38
CA MET A 1 23.67 -12.93 -49.38
C MET A 1 23.17 -13.36 -48.00
N MET A 2 21.86 -13.37 -47.75
CA MET A 2 20.83 -14.36 -48.17
C MET A 2 20.87 -15.65 -47.34
N ALA A 3 19.70 -15.96 -46.75
CA ALA A 3 19.21 -17.18 -46.07
C ALA A 3 18.72 -16.83 -44.64
N GLU A 4 17.45 -16.60 -44.30
CA GLU A 4 16.15 -17.12 -44.79
C GLU A 4 15.98 -18.63 -44.59
N GLU A 5 15.10 -19.03 -43.65
CA GLU A 5 13.98 -20.00 -43.79
C GLU A 5 13.45 -20.46 -42.41
N ARG A 6 12.18 -20.11 -42.07
CA ARG A 6 10.94 -20.94 -42.03
C ARG A 6 10.63 -21.57 -40.66
N ARG A 7 9.59 -21.11 -39.97
CA ARG A 7 8.15 -21.53 -40.00
C ARG A 7 7.88 -22.94 -39.49
N HIS A 8 7.27 -23.04 -38.30
CA HIS A 8 6.16 -23.98 -38.02
C HIS A 8 5.38 -23.60 -36.74
N SER A 9 4.09 -23.28 -36.92
CA SER A 9 3.03 -23.36 -35.89
C SER A 9 2.61 -24.82 -35.70
N PRO A 10 1.91 -25.13 -34.60
CA PRO A 10 0.65 -25.85 -34.79
C PRO A 10 -0.50 -25.40 -33.85
N ASP A 11 -1.70 -25.40 -34.44
CA ASP A 11 -3.01 -25.86 -33.97
C ASP A 11 -3.66 -25.33 -32.67
N GLU A 12 -4.70 -24.52 -32.89
CA GLU A 12 -5.95 -24.48 -32.11
C GLU A 12 -6.67 -25.85 -32.11
N PRO A 13 -7.57 -26.05 -31.14
CA PRO A 13 -8.83 -26.68 -31.49
C PRO A 13 -10.07 -25.91 -31.04
N ALA A 14 -11.04 -26.00 -31.95
CA ALA A 14 -12.42 -25.57 -31.96
C ALA A 14 -13.29 -25.87 -30.73
N SER A 15 -14.17 -24.90 -30.46
CA SER A 15 -15.57 -24.95 -30.04
C SER A 15 -16.24 -26.33 -29.84
N ALA A 16 -16.94 -26.48 -28.71
CA ALA A 16 -18.08 -27.36 -28.56
C ALA A 16 -19.21 -26.64 -27.80
N ASP A 17 -20.33 -26.45 -28.51
CA ASP A 17 -21.64 -26.11 -28.00
C ASP A 17 -22.19 -27.21 -27.07
N VAL A 18 -22.81 -26.82 -25.95
CA VAL A 18 -23.91 -27.58 -25.34
C VAL A 18 -24.95 -26.60 -24.81
N ASP A 19 -26.16 -26.77 -25.35
CA ASP A 19 -27.40 -26.07 -25.09
C ASP A 19 -28.17 -26.71 -23.91
N SER A 20 -29.05 -25.89 -23.30
CA SER A 20 -30.33 -26.20 -22.64
C SER A 20 -30.45 -26.47 -21.11
N GLY A 21 -31.39 -25.72 -20.51
CA GLY A 21 -32.13 -26.02 -19.26
C GLY A 21 -31.77 -25.10 -18.07
N GLY A 22 -32.55 -24.13 -17.59
CA GLY A 22 -34.00 -24.07 -17.41
C GLY A 22 -34.39 -24.64 -16.03
N GLY A 23 -34.58 -23.80 -15.00
CA GLY A 23 -35.05 -24.29 -13.69
C GLY A 23 -35.07 -23.27 -12.54
N SER A 24 -36.22 -22.60 -12.40
CA SER A 24 -36.66 -21.85 -11.21
C SER A 24 -36.96 -22.77 -10.03
N ALA A 25 -36.65 -22.37 -8.79
CA ALA A 25 -37.46 -22.67 -7.61
C ALA A 25 -37.08 -21.80 -6.39
N ALA A 26 -38.05 -21.01 -5.93
CA ALA A 26 -38.21 -20.65 -4.53
C ALA A 26 -38.77 -21.86 -3.74
N ASP A 27 -38.50 -21.94 -2.44
CA ASP A 27 -39.51 -21.85 -1.36
C ASP A 27 -39.08 -22.52 -0.03
N SER A 28 -39.34 -21.79 1.06
CA SER A 28 -39.75 -22.16 2.44
C SER A 28 -39.11 -23.27 3.30
N ALA A 29 -38.79 -22.89 4.56
CA ALA A 29 -39.19 -23.55 5.83
C ALA A 29 -38.70 -22.68 7.03
N ALA A 30 -39.50 -22.09 7.92
CA ALA A 30 -40.54 -22.57 8.86
C ALA A 30 -40.03 -22.68 10.31
N GLU A 31 -40.49 -21.71 11.11
CA GLU A 31 -40.95 -21.70 12.51
C GLU A 31 -40.30 -22.56 13.62
N LEU A 32 -39.94 -21.87 14.71
CA LEU A 32 -39.67 -22.38 16.06
C LEU A 32 -40.83 -21.98 17.00
N PRO A 33 -41.21 -22.79 18.00
CA PRO A 33 -42.04 -22.32 19.11
C PRO A 33 -41.28 -22.17 20.45
N GLU A 34 -41.70 -21.16 21.20
CA GLU A 34 -41.41 -20.85 22.61
C GLU A 34 -41.94 -21.94 23.56
N GLY A 35 -41.23 -22.36 24.62
CA GLY A 35 -41.34 -21.85 26.01
C GLY A 35 -42.40 -22.62 26.85
N PRO A 36 -42.51 -22.48 28.20
CA PRO A 36 -41.61 -21.91 29.22
C PRO A 36 -41.52 -22.76 30.54
N GLY A 37 -40.77 -22.29 31.54
CA GLY A 37 -41.29 -22.25 32.93
C GLY A 37 -40.53 -22.91 34.10
N SER A 38 -39.84 -22.06 34.88
CA SER A 38 -39.86 -21.97 36.37
C SER A 38 -39.25 -23.05 37.29
N GLY A 39 -38.12 -22.68 37.94
CA GLY A 39 -38.09 -22.24 39.35
C GLY A 39 -37.84 -23.27 40.49
N PRO A 40 -37.24 -22.86 41.64
CA PRO A 40 -36.27 -23.69 42.40
C PRO A 40 -36.68 -23.98 43.88
N ALA A 41 -35.94 -24.85 44.58
CA ALA A 41 -35.87 -24.85 46.05
C ALA A 41 -34.64 -25.60 46.64
N GLN A 42 -34.03 -24.97 47.64
CA GLN A 42 -32.98 -25.47 48.54
C GLN A 42 -33.58 -26.26 49.71
N GLY A 43 -32.77 -27.08 50.42
CA GLY A 43 -33.15 -27.62 51.73
C GLY A 43 -32.14 -28.60 52.34
N SER A 44 -31.58 -28.20 53.48
CA SER A 44 -30.54 -28.78 54.35
C SER A 44 -31.04 -29.80 55.41
N GLY A 45 -30.10 -30.55 56.05
CA GLY A 45 -30.24 -31.15 57.40
C GLY A 45 -29.95 -32.65 57.46
N GLU A 46 -28.82 -33.11 58.03
CA GLU A 46 -28.60 -33.52 59.45
C GLU A 46 -28.51 -35.06 59.62
N GLY A 47 -27.46 -35.53 60.30
CA GLY A 47 -27.26 -36.94 60.70
C GLY A 47 -27.81 -37.27 62.09
N PRO A 48 -27.66 -38.52 62.58
CA PRO A 48 -26.81 -38.74 63.76
C PRO A 48 -26.08 -40.12 63.86
N ALA A 49 -25.09 -40.18 64.76
CA ALA A 49 -24.35 -41.35 65.28
C ALA A 49 -25.23 -42.23 66.24
N ALA A 50 -24.92 -43.43 66.75
CA ALA A 50 -23.68 -44.14 67.11
C ALA A 50 -23.91 -45.69 67.33
N ALA A 51 -22.80 -46.43 67.54
CA ALA A 51 -22.53 -47.90 67.63
C ALA A 51 -23.08 -48.64 68.91
N PRO A 52 -22.69 -49.89 69.33
CA PRO A 52 -21.68 -50.88 68.85
C PRO A 52 -22.01 -52.42 68.96
N GLY A 53 -21.13 -53.32 68.48
CA GLY A 53 -21.21 -54.76 68.80
C GLY A 53 -20.23 -55.75 68.11
N ARG A 54 -19.05 -55.94 68.73
CA ARG A 54 -18.06 -57.06 68.72
C ARG A 54 -18.15 -58.27 67.74
N GLY A 55 -16.99 -58.58 67.13
CA GLY A 55 -16.30 -59.89 67.29
C GLY A 55 -15.97 -60.70 66.03
N GLY A 56 -14.68 -60.94 65.76
CA GLY A 56 -14.14 -62.22 65.25
C GLY A 56 -13.63 -62.31 63.80
N ASP A 57 -12.30 -62.33 63.68
CA ASP A 57 -11.47 -63.26 62.88
C ASP A 57 -11.11 -62.98 61.38
N ASP A 58 -9.80 -62.79 61.17
CA ASP A 58 -8.90 -63.17 60.06
C ASP A 58 -9.25 -62.88 58.58
N GLU A 59 -8.55 -61.89 57.97
CA GLU A 59 -7.71 -62.03 56.74
C GLU A 59 -7.24 -60.67 56.15
N PRO A 60 -6.07 -60.59 55.49
CA PRO A 60 -5.38 -59.33 55.17
C PRO A 60 -5.64 -58.82 53.73
N TYR A 61 -6.58 -57.88 53.55
CA TYR A 61 -6.76 -57.15 52.28
C TYR A 61 -6.09 -55.77 52.31
N ALA A 62 -4.76 -55.75 52.42
CA ALA A 62 -3.97 -54.54 52.29
C ALA A 62 -2.71 -54.75 51.44
N SER A 63 -2.83 -55.33 50.25
CA SER A 63 -1.81 -55.18 49.19
C SER A 63 -2.30 -55.79 47.86
N LEU A 64 -2.99 -55.02 47.02
CA LEU A 64 -3.27 -55.42 45.63
C LEU A 64 -3.62 -54.23 44.73
N LEU A 65 -2.99 -53.07 44.98
CA LEU A 65 -3.09 -51.87 44.15
C LEU A 65 -1.73 -51.39 43.63
N ASP A 66 -0.74 -52.27 43.53
CA ASP A 66 0.54 -51.98 42.87
C ASP A 66 0.61 -52.67 41.49
N LEU A 67 0.16 -51.90 40.47
CA LEU A 67 0.43 -51.93 39.00
C LEU A 67 -0.18 -53.07 38.14
N PRO A 68 -0.81 -52.81 36.95
CA PRO A 68 -0.35 -51.94 35.84
C PRO A 68 -1.38 -50.94 35.24
N LEU A 69 -2.60 -50.85 35.80
CA LEU A 69 -3.67 -50.02 35.22
C LEU A 69 -3.41 -48.50 35.35
N SER A 70 -2.72 -48.08 36.42
CA SER A 70 -2.37 -46.67 36.66
C SER A 70 -1.30 -46.17 35.70
N SER A 71 -0.33 -47.00 35.32
CA SER A 71 0.68 -46.66 34.32
C SER A 71 0.09 -46.53 32.92
N ASP A 72 -0.86 -47.40 32.54
CA ASP A 72 -1.50 -47.34 31.22
C ASP A 72 -2.47 -46.16 31.11
N LEU A 73 -3.24 -45.86 32.16
CA LEU A 73 -4.09 -44.66 32.21
C LEU A 73 -3.27 -43.37 32.25
N ASN A 74 -2.13 -43.34 32.95
CA ASN A 74 -1.19 -42.22 32.89
C ASN A 74 -0.60 -42.06 31.49
N ARG A 75 -0.24 -43.16 30.81
CA ARG A 75 0.30 -43.14 29.44
C ARG A 75 -0.73 -42.67 28.42
N ILE A 76 -1.99 -43.11 28.53
CA ILE A 76 -3.11 -42.62 27.70
C ILE A 76 -3.37 -41.14 28.01
N GLY A 77 -3.34 -40.75 29.29
CA GLY A 77 -3.41 -39.36 29.72
C GLY A 77 -2.31 -38.50 29.09
N GLU A 78 -1.06 -38.94 29.13
CA GLU A 78 0.08 -38.26 28.51
C GLU A 78 -0.08 -38.15 26.99
N GLN A 79 -0.56 -39.20 26.31
CA GLN A 79 -0.84 -39.21 24.88
C GLN A 79 -1.96 -38.25 24.49
N LEU A 80 -3.07 -38.21 25.26
CA LEU A 80 -4.16 -37.26 25.03
C LEU A 80 -3.73 -35.82 25.27
N HIS A 81 -2.93 -35.55 26.31
CA HIS A 81 -2.34 -34.22 26.54
C HIS A 81 -1.32 -33.85 25.46
N ALA A 82 -0.58 -34.82 24.90
CA ALA A 82 0.33 -34.57 23.78
C ALA A 82 -0.44 -34.25 22.49
N LEU A 83 -1.53 -34.98 22.20
CA LEU A 83 -2.41 -34.72 21.06
C LEU A 83 -3.11 -33.37 21.17
N ALA A 84 -3.67 -33.05 22.34
CA ALA A 84 -4.32 -31.77 22.58
C ALA A 84 -3.33 -30.59 22.46
N ARG A 85 -2.09 -30.76 22.93
CA ARG A 85 -1.01 -29.78 22.73
C ARG A 85 -0.68 -29.62 21.24
N ALA A 86 -0.46 -30.72 20.52
CA ALA A 86 -0.15 -30.69 19.09
C ALA A 86 -1.26 -30.02 18.27
N GLN A 87 -2.54 -30.30 18.58
CA GLN A 87 -3.67 -29.67 17.89
C GLN A 87 -3.75 -28.17 18.16
N ARG A 88 -3.52 -27.73 19.41
CA ARG A 88 -3.47 -26.30 19.75
C ARG A 88 -2.33 -25.59 19.02
N THR A 89 -1.14 -26.16 19.03
CA THR A 89 0.02 -25.62 18.30
C THR A 89 -0.27 -25.48 16.81
N LEU A 90 -0.93 -26.47 16.19
CA LEU A 90 -1.29 -26.40 14.78
C LEU A 90 -2.29 -25.27 14.49
N GLN A 91 -3.31 -25.09 15.34
CA GLN A 91 -4.27 -24.00 15.21
C GLN A 91 -3.61 -22.62 15.35
N GLU A 92 -2.71 -22.46 16.34
CA GLU A 92 -1.94 -21.23 16.54
C GLU A 92 -1.02 -20.92 15.35
N LEU A 93 -0.37 -21.95 14.77
CA LEU A 93 0.44 -21.80 13.56
C LEU A 93 -0.41 -21.42 12.34
N LEU A 94 -1.57 -22.04 12.12
CA LEU A 94 -2.45 -21.68 11.00
C LEU A 94 -2.94 -20.23 11.12
N GLN A 95 -3.32 -19.81 12.33
CA GLN A 95 -3.72 -18.42 12.57
C GLN A 95 -2.55 -17.44 12.36
N ALA A 96 -1.35 -17.82 12.79
CA ALA A 96 -0.12 -17.08 12.54
C ALA A 96 0.14 -16.89 11.04
N VAL A 97 0.01 -17.95 10.24
CA VAL A 97 0.20 -17.90 8.77
C VAL A 97 -0.77 -16.89 8.14
N VAL A 98 -2.08 -17.03 8.39
CA VAL A 98 -3.10 -16.15 7.81
C VAL A 98 -2.86 -14.68 8.19
N ASN A 99 -2.48 -14.43 9.45
CA ASN A 99 -2.23 -13.08 9.95
C ASN A 99 -0.95 -12.43 9.41
N ILE A 100 0.02 -13.22 8.95
CA ILE A 100 1.27 -12.74 8.37
C ILE A 100 1.09 -12.47 6.87
N THR A 101 0.33 -13.30 6.16
CA THR A 101 0.15 -13.19 4.70
C THR A 101 -0.76 -12.04 4.26
N GLY A 102 -1.52 -11.44 5.18
CA GLY A 102 -2.39 -10.29 4.88
C GLY A 102 -1.69 -8.92 4.92
N GLU A 103 -0.41 -8.87 5.29
CA GLU A 103 0.38 -7.64 5.38
C GLU A 103 1.33 -7.55 4.19
N LEU A 104 1.36 -6.39 3.51
CA LEU A 104 2.14 -6.18 2.28
C LEU A 104 3.34 -5.25 2.49
N GLU A 105 3.34 -4.47 3.57
CA GLU A 105 4.43 -3.57 3.92
C GLU A 105 5.54 -4.33 4.64
N LEU A 106 6.72 -4.42 4.01
CA LEU A 106 7.84 -5.21 4.53
C LEU A 106 8.16 -4.88 6.02
N PRO A 107 8.28 -3.62 6.46
CA PRO A 107 8.55 -3.31 7.87
C PRO A 107 7.46 -3.77 8.84
N ALA A 108 6.21 -3.86 8.37
CA ALA A 108 5.09 -4.36 9.17
C ALA A 108 5.11 -5.89 9.23
N VAL A 109 5.37 -6.57 8.09
CA VAL A 109 5.56 -8.03 8.01
C VAL A 109 6.66 -8.50 8.95
N LEU A 110 7.83 -7.87 8.92
CA LEU A 110 8.98 -8.28 9.75
C LEU A 110 8.64 -8.16 11.26
N ARG A 111 8.06 -7.04 11.69
CA ARG A 111 7.62 -6.86 13.08
C ARG A 111 6.53 -7.85 13.47
N ARG A 112 5.60 -8.16 12.55
CA ARG A 112 4.55 -9.15 12.77
C ARG A 112 5.12 -10.53 13.03
N ILE A 113 6.09 -10.96 12.21
CA ILE A 113 6.77 -12.26 12.37
C ILE A 113 7.43 -12.34 13.75
N VAL A 114 8.19 -11.32 14.17
CA VAL A 114 8.84 -11.30 15.49
C VAL A 114 7.81 -11.41 16.62
N ARG A 115 6.72 -10.62 16.55
CA ARG A 115 5.67 -10.66 17.58
C ARG A 115 4.99 -12.02 17.65
N THR A 116 4.60 -12.56 16.51
CA THR A 116 3.97 -13.88 16.42
C THR A 116 4.87 -14.98 16.96
N ALA A 117 6.18 -14.92 16.65
CA ALA A 117 7.16 -15.84 17.21
C ALA A 117 7.25 -15.73 18.74
N MET A 118 7.30 -14.50 19.27
CA MET A 118 7.32 -14.27 20.72
C MET A 118 6.07 -14.83 21.40
N ASP A 119 4.90 -14.66 20.81
CA ASP A 119 3.64 -15.13 21.38
C ASP A 119 3.56 -16.67 21.38
N LEU A 120 3.99 -17.33 20.29
CA LEU A 120 3.96 -18.79 20.14
C LEU A 120 4.80 -19.54 21.18
N VAL A 121 5.96 -19.00 21.58
CA VAL A 121 6.85 -19.64 22.57
C VAL A 121 6.91 -18.90 23.90
N GLY A 122 6.07 -17.88 24.08
CA GLY A 122 6.02 -17.07 25.29
C GLY A 122 7.33 -16.33 25.59
N ALA A 123 8.05 -15.86 24.57
CA ALA A 123 9.27 -15.06 24.76
C ALA A 123 8.94 -13.63 25.21
N ARG A 124 9.75 -13.07 26.11
CA ARG A 124 9.72 -11.66 26.51
C ARG A 124 10.37 -10.79 25.43
N TYR A 125 11.44 -11.28 24.81
CA TYR A 125 12.16 -10.56 23.77
C TYR A 125 12.22 -11.35 22.48
N GLY A 126 12.11 -10.63 21.37
CA GLY A 126 12.33 -11.17 20.06
C GLY A 126 13.04 -10.15 19.19
N ALA A 127 13.79 -10.62 18.21
CA ALA A 127 14.36 -9.75 17.20
C ALA A 127 14.46 -10.47 15.86
N MET A 128 14.37 -9.69 14.79
CA MET A 128 14.73 -10.16 13.46
C MET A 128 15.96 -9.41 12.98
N GLY A 129 17.01 -10.15 12.65
CA GLY A 129 18.13 -9.61 11.88
C GLY A 129 17.90 -9.84 10.40
N VAL A 130 17.95 -8.78 9.60
CA VAL A 130 17.90 -8.85 8.12
C VAL A 130 19.32 -8.81 7.60
N LEU A 131 19.67 -9.74 6.71
CA LEU A 131 21.00 -9.77 6.09
C LEU A 131 21.13 -8.76 4.97
N ASP A 132 22.35 -8.30 4.76
CA ASP A 132 22.77 -7.55 3.57
C ASP A 132 22.63 -8.39 2.28
N GLN A 133 22.81 -7.74 1.12
CA GLN A 133 22.69 -8.42 -0.18
C GLN A 133 23.70 -9.56 -0.36
N GLU A 134 24.87 -9.48 0.26
CA GLU A 134 25.89 -10.53 0.22
C GLU A 134 25.66 -11.66 1.22
N GLY A 135 24.69 -11.54 2.14
CA GLY A 135 24.37 -12.53 3.16
C GLY A 135 25.44 -12.66 4.25
N ARG A 136 26.25 -11.63 4.49
CA ARG A 136 27.43 -11.69 5.38
C ARG A 136 27.23 -10.97 6.70
N LEU A 137 26.48 -9.88 6.71
CA LEU A 137 26.26 -9.04 7.89
C LEU A 137 24.78 -8.74 8.06
N LEU A 138 24.39 -8.37 9.28
CA LEU A 138 23.07 -7.81 9.53
C LEU A 138 23.04 -6.35 9.08
N GLU A 139 22.19 -6.05 8.10
CA GLU A 139 21.91 -4.70 7.60
C GLU A 139 20.87 -4.00 8.49
N GLU A 140 19.84 -4.75 8.92
CA GLU A 140 18.83 -4.26 9.83
C GLU A 140 18.64 -5.20 11.03
N PHE A 141 18.20 -4.63 12.15
CA PHE A 141 17.85 -5.38 13.34
C PHE A 141 16.58 -4.80 13.96
N ILE A 142 15.55 -5.63 14.09
CA ILE A 142 14.20 -5.22 14.49
C ILE A 142 13.90 -5.86 15.85
N PRO A 143 14.26 -5.22 16.97
CA PRO A 143 13.97 -5.74 18.31
C PRO A 143 12.53 -5.43 18.73
N LEU A 144 11.91 -6.37 19.44
CA LEU A 144 10.62 -6.23 20.13
C LEU A 144 10.72 -6.77 21.56
N GLY A 145 9.84 -6.25 22.43
CA GLY A 145 9.77 -6.65 23.84
C GLY A 145 10.63 -5.82 24.79
N LEU A 146 11.35 -4.82 24.28
CA LEU A 146 12.04 -3.81 25.08
C LEU A 146 11.03 -2.83 25.69
N THR A 147 11.22 -2.48 26.95
CA THR A 147 10.50 -1.40 27.62
C THR A 147 10.97 -0.03 27.13
N THR A 148 10.18 1.03 27.34
CA THR A 148 10.55 2.40 26.99
C THR A 148 11.90 2.82 27.59
N LYS A 149 12.19 2.37 28.82
CA LYS A 149 13.46 2.65 29.48
C LYS A 149 14.62 1.90 28.83
N GLU A 150 14.46 0.59 28.59
CA GLU A 150 15.51 -0.22 27.93
C GLU A 150 15.80 0.28 26.51
N LEU A 151 14.81 0.82 25.80
CA LEU A 151 15.01 1.43 24.49
C LEU A 151 15.80 2.74 24.57
N ALA A 152 15.51 3.58 25.57
CA ALA A 152 16.25 4.82 25.83
C ALA A 152 17.70 4.54 26.28
N ASP A 153 17.92 3.49 27.10
CA ASP A 153 19.25 3.07 27.54
C ASP A 153 20.13 2.56 26.38
N LEU A 154 19.51 2.21 25.25
CA LEU A 154 20.17 1.77 24.01
C LEU A 154 20.27 2.89 22.95
N GLU A 155 19.80 4.10 23.25
CA GLU A 155 19.86 5.22 22.32
C GLU A 155 21.32 5.58 21.99
N GLY A 156 21.67 5.60 20.70
CA GLY A 156 23.04 5.85 20.23
C GLY A 156 23.97 4.63 20.24
N VAL A 157 23.50 3.45 20.66
CA VAL A 157 24.25 2.18 20.52
C VAL A 157 24.11 1.66 19.08
N GLU A 158 25.22 1.31 18.44
CA GLU A 158 25.19 0.71 17.10
C GLU A 158 24.46 -0.64 17.10
N LEU A 159 23.64 -0.86 16.07
CA LEU A 159 22.97 -2.14 15.85
C LEU A 159 23.97 -3.27 15.65
N PRO A 160 23.65 -4.50 16.11
CA PRO A 160 24.55 -5.63 15.99
C PRO A 160 24.80 -5.97 14.51
N ARG A 161 26.07 -6.00 14.09
CA ARG A 161 26.47 -6.37 12.73
C ARG A 161 26.71 -7.87 12.54
N GLY A 162 26.02 -8.73 13.29
CA GLY A 162 26.19 -10.18 13.19
C GLY A 162 27.52 -10.69 13.76
N ARG A 163 27.91 -10.26 14.96
CA ARG A 163 29.03 -10.85 15.72
C ARG A 163 28.52 -11.85 16.76
N GLY A 164 29.41 -12.73 17.22
CA GLY A 164 29.12 -13.73 18.23
C GLY A 164 27.99 -14.69 17.82
N LEU A 165 27.05 -14.98 18.73
CA LEU A 165 25.93 -15.88 18.46
C LEU A 165 25.06 -15.48 17.26
N LEU A 166 24.89 -14.16 17.03
CA LEU A 166 24.12 -13.68 15.89
C LEU A 166 24.88 -13.97 14.58
N GLY A 167 26.19 -13.81 14.58
CA GLY A 167 27.06 -14.15 13.44
C GLY A 167 27.18 -15.65 13.20
N HIS A 168 27.22 -16.44 14.27
CA HIS A 168 27.24 -17.90 14.18
C HIS A 168 26.07 -18.41 13.33
N LEU A 169 24.85 -17.91 13.57
CA LEU A 169 23.66 -18.33 12.82
C LEU A 169 23.65 -17.87 11.35
N ILE A 170 24.46 -16.87 10.98
CA ILE A 170 24.66 -16.46 9.58
C ILE A 170 25.48 -17.52 8.83
N HIS A 171 26.55 -18.02 9.47
CA HIS A 171 27.46 -19.00 8.88
C HIS A 171 26.98 -20.45 9.03
N HIS A 172 26.14 -20.72 10.04
CA HIS A 172 25.59 -22.01 10.41
C HIS A 172 24.07 -21.88 10.57
N PRO A 173 23.28 -22.00 9.48
CA PRO A 173 21.85 -21.72 9.48
C PRO A 173 21.00 -22.82 10.13
N GLU A 174 21.59 -23.68 10.95
CA GLU A 174 20.87 -24.63 11.78
C GLU A 174 20.26 -23.95 13.02
N PRO A 175 19.08 -24.38 13.50
CA PRO A 175 18.50 -23.85 14.73
C PRO A 175 19.46 -23.92 15.92
N LEU A 176 19.64 -22.79 16.59
CA LEU A 176 20.56 -22.64 17.71
C LEU A 176 19.78 -22.43 19.01
N ARG A 177 19.94 -23.34 19.97
CA ARG A 177 19.37 -23.21 21.33
C ARG A 177 20.47 -23.09 22.37
N VAL A 178 20.51 -21.95 23.05
CA VAL A 178 21.48 -21.64 24.10
C VAL A 178 20.75 -21.42 25.41
N LYS A 179 21.13 -22.18 26.44
CA LYS A 179 20.54 -22.05 27.79
C LYS A 179 21.14 -20.89 28.59
N ASP A 180 22.42 -20.60 28.34
CA ASP A 180 23.17 -19.53 28.97
C ASP A 180 24.12 -18.90 27.93
N ILE A 181 23.73 -17.73 27.41
CA ILE A 181 24.47 -16.96 26.40
C ILE A 181 25.88 -16.64 26.89
N SER A 182 26.07 -16.33 28.18
CA SER A 182 27.36 -15.93 28.73
C SER A 182 28.40 -17.06 28.73
N ARG A 183 27.94 -18.32 28.69
CA ARG A 183 28.78 -19.52 28.70
C ARG A 183 29.05 -20.10 27.32
N HIS A 184 28.42 -19.57 26.27
CA HIS A 184 28.62 -20.08 24.92
C HIS A 184 29.98 -19.60 24.36
N PRO A 185 30.80 -20.48 23.72
CA PRO A 185 32.12 -20.09 23.20
C PRO A 185 32.09 -18.93 22.20
N GLU A 186 31.07 -18.92 21.34
CA GLU A 186 30.83 -17.85 20.35
C GLU A 186 30.13 -16.61 20.93
N SER A 187 30.03 -16.45 22.26
CA SER A 187 29.36 -15.29 22.85
C SER A 187 30.24 -14.05 22.81
N ALA A 188 29.73 -12.95 22.24
CA ALA A 188 30.41 -11.66 22.20
C ALA A 188 30.01 -10.72 23.36
N GLY A 189 29.12 -11.17 24.25
CA GLY A 189 28.53 -10.32 25.28
C GLY A 189 27.53 -9.30 24.72
N PHE A 190 27.14 -8.35 25.58
CA PHE A 190 26.20 -7.28 25.25
C PHE A 190 26.85 -5.90 25.45
N PRO A 191 26.49 -4.88 24.65
CA PRO A 191 26.99 -3.53 24.85
C PRO A 191 26.46 -2.92 26.15
N PRO A 192 27.11 -1.87 26.68
CA PRO A 192 26.59 -1.12 27.82
C PRO A 192 25.17 -0.61 27.57
N GLY A 193 24.30 -0.66 28.57
CA GLY A 193 22.89 -0.26 28.47
C GLY A 193 21.94 -1.35 27.96
N HIS A 194 22.47 -2.44 27.39
CA HIS A 194 21.63 -3.54 26.91
C HIS A 194 21.04 -4.37 28.08
N PRO A 195 19.74 -4.74 28.03
CA PRO A 195 19.14 -5.57 29.06
C PRO A 195 19.80 -6.96 29.11
N PRO A 196 19.96 -7.55 30.31
CA PRO A 196 20.55 -8.87 30.43
C PRO A 196 19.65 -9.93 29.77
N MET A 197 20.25 -10.79 28.96
CA MET A 197 19.61 -11.95 28.35
C MET A 197 20.42 -13.20 28.65
N ARG A 198 19.74 -14.27 29.05
CA ARG A 198 20.34 -15.54 29.49
C ARG A 198 20.14 -16.64 28.46
N SER A 199 18.95 -16.80 27.88
CA SER A 199 18.69 -17.86 26.89
C SER A 199 18.48 -17.32 25.48
N LEU A 200 18.81 -18.11 24.47
CA LEU A 200 18.60 -17.77 23.06
C LEU A 200 17.98 -18.96 22.31
N LEU A 201 16.97 -18.68 21.50
CA LEU A 201 16.55 -19.53 20.39
C LEU A 201 16.73 -18.74 19.10
N GLY A 202 17.63 -19.18 18.25
CA GLY A 202 17.92 -18.60 16.94
C GLY A 202 17.48 -19.55 15.82
N VAL A 203 16.77 -19.03 14.82
CA VAL A 203 16.37 -19.79 13.62
C VAL A 203 16.56 -18.93 12.38
N ALA A 204 17.19 -19.50 11.34
CA ALA A 204 17.33 -18.86 10.06
C ALA A 204 15.99 -18.84 9.30
N ILE A 205 15.67 -17.69 8.68
CA ILE A 205 14.55 -17.53 7.75
C ILE A 205 15.13 -17.58 6.35
N SER A 206 14.66 -18.54 5.54
CA SER A 206 15.14 -18.75 4.18
C SER A 206 14.00 -18.80 3.17
N VAL A 207 14.31 -18.39 1.94
CA VAL A 207 13.42 -18.36 0.79
C VAL A 207 14.14 -18.99 -0.38
N ARG A 208 13.57 -20.07 -0.95
CA ARG A 208 14.14 -20.77 -2.12
C ARG A 208 15.65 -21.08 -1.98
N GLY A 209 16.07 -21.47 -0.77
CA GLY A 209 17.46 -21.84 -0.46
C GLY A 209 18.40 -20.65 -0.18
N ARG A 210 17.93 -19.41 -0.19
CA ARG A 210 18.69 -18.23 0.25
C ARG A 210 18.25 -17.79 1.64
N ILE A 211 19.20 -17.53 2.53
CA ILE A 211 18.92 -17.01 3.87
C ILE A 211 18.63 -15.53 3.75
N TYR A 212 17.45 -15.12 4.20
CA TYR A 212 17.05 -13.72 4.26
C TYR A 212 17.59 -13.04 5.51
N GLY A 213 17.56 -13.77 6.61
CA GLY A 213 17.75 -13.20 7.93
C GLY A 213 17.51 -14.25 9.00
N ASN A 214 17.61 -13.81 10.23
CA ASN A 214 17.58 -14.67 11.39
C ASN A 214 16.59 -14.14 12.42
N LEU A 215 15.76 -15.04 12.96
CA LEU A 215 14.86 -14.77 14.05
C LEU A 215 15.51 -15.21 15.36
N TYR A 216 15.52 -14.31 16.32
CA TYR A 216 16.11 -14.50 17.64
C TYR A 216 15.04 -14.30 18.70
N LEU A 217 14.95 -15.22 19.66
CA LEU A 217 14.02 -15.16 20.77
C LEU A 217 14.80 -15.37 22.06
N SER A 218 14.45 -14.60 23.08
CA SER A 218 15.14 -14.60 24.36
C SER A 218 14.16 -14.45 25.53
N GLU A 219 14.55 -14.98 26.68
CA GLU A 219 13.82 -14.89 27.94
C GLU A 219 12.36 -15.36 27.83
N ARG A 220 12.13 -16.68 27.96
CA ARG A 220 10.76 -17.17 28.14
C ARG A 220 10.15 -16.55 29.40
N LYS A 221 8.88 -16.15 29.32
CA LYS A 221 8.12 -15.50 30.40
C LYS A 221 7.98 -16.39 31.65
N ASP A 222 8.09 -17.71 31.50
CA ASP A 222 8.09 -18.69 32.59
C ASP A 222 9.48 -18.96 33.20
N GLY A 223 10.52 -18.29 32.69
CA GLY A 223 11.89 -18.40 33.19
C GLY A 223 12.65 -19.67 32.78
N GLN A 224 12.03 -20.56 31.99
CA GLN A 224 12.65 -21.79 31.51
C GLN A 224 13.50 -21.55 30.24
N PRO A 225 14.52 -22.39 29.95
CA PRO A 225 15.20 -22.35 28.66
C PRO A 225 14.30 -22.89 27.53
N PHE A 226 14.55 -22.47 26.30
CA PHE A 226 13.85 -23.00 25.12
C PHE A 226 14.14 -24.49 24.91
N ASP A 227 13.11 -25.25 24.54
CA ASP A 227 13.19 -26.69 24.33
C ASP A 227 13.07 -27.09 22.84
N ARG A 228 12.99 -28.41 22.56
CA ARG A 228 12.86 -28.92 21.18
C ARG A 228 11.51 -28.62 20.55
N HIS A 229 10.46 -28.48 21.36
CA HIS A 229 9.13 -28.13 20.88
C HIS A 229 9.11 -26.69 20.41
N ASP A 230 9.65 -25.76 21.22
CA ASP A 230 9.81 -24.35 20.85
C ASP A 230 10.57 -24.20 19.52
N GLU A 231 11.70 -24.90 19.39
CA GLU A 231 12.49 -24.91 18.15
C GLU A 231 11.68 -25.39 16.94
N GLY A 232 10.89 -26.46 17.11
CA GLY A 232 10.04 -27.01 16.05
C GLY A 232 8.97 -26.03 15.58
N VAL A 233 8.32 -25.33 16.52
CA VAL A 233 7.30 -24.31 16.24
C VAL A 233 7.90 -23.13 15.49
N ILE A 234 9.04 -22.61 15.97
CA ILE A 234 9.69 -21.46 15.34
C ILE A 234 10.30 -21.81 13.99
N ARG A 235 10.81 -23.03 13.81
CA ARG A 235 11.26 -23.51 12.49
C ARG A 235 10.11 -23.61 11.49
N ALA A 236 8.94 -24.07 11.92
CA ALA A 236 7.75 -24.09 11.06
C ALA A 236 7.33 -22.67 10.67
N LEU A 237 7.30 -21.74 11.63
CA LEU A 237 7.01 -20.32 11.37
C LEU A 237 8.03 -19.70 10.40
N ALA A 238 9.32 -20.01 10.55
CA ALA A 238 10.39 -19.46 9.71
C ALA A 238 10.22 -19.81 8.22
N GLY A 239 9.71 -21.02 7.91
CA GLY A 239 9.39 -21.41 6.53
C GLY A 239 8.31 -20.54 5.90
N THR A 240 7.22 -20.28 6.63
CA THR A 240 6.13 -19.40 6.15
C THR A 240 6.55 -17.93 6.13
N ALA A 241 7.30 -17.50 7.13
CA ALA A 241 7.84 -16.14 7.22
C ALA A 241 8.68 -15.78 6.00
N GLY A 242 9.48 -16.72 5.49
CA GLY A 242 10.23 -16.54 4.25
C GLY A 242 9.33 -16.17 3.06
N VAL A 243 8.25 -16.92 2.85
CA VAL A 243 7.30 -16.67 1.74
C VAL A 243 6.63 -15.29 1.89
N ALA A 244 6.20 -14.93 3.09
CA ALA A 244 5.57 -13.64 3.34
C ALA A 244 6.53 -12.47 3.07
N ILE A 245 7.79 -12.62 3.45
CA ILE A 245 8.84 -11.63 3.19
C ILE A 245 9.12 -11.52 1.68
N GLU A 246 9.19 -12.64 0.95
CA GLU A 246 9.36 -12.64 -0.51
C GLU A 246 8.21 -11.89 -1.19
N ASN A 247 6.97 -12.16 -0.77
CA ASN A 247 5.79 -11.49 -1.29
C ASN A 247 5.80 -9.98 -1.04
N ALA A 248 6.10 -9.54 0.19
CA ALA A 248 6.19 -8.12 0.52
C ALA A 248 7.28 -7.39 -0.28
N ARG A 249 8.43 -8.04 -0.50
CA ARG A 249 9.51 -7.49 -1.35
C ARG A 249 9.12 -7.39 -2.82
N LEU A 250 8.51 -8.44 -3.38
CA LEU A 250 8.05 -8.42 -4.77
C LEU A 250 7.02 -7.31 -4.98
N TYR A 251 6.10 -7.16 -4.05
CA TYR A 251 5.11 -6.10 -4.08
C TYR A 251 5.78 -4.70 -4.02
N GLN A 252 6.71 -4.49 -3.09
CA GLN A 252 7.45 -3.23 -2.99
C GLN A 252 8.29 -2.95 -4.24
N GLN A 253 8.87 -3.98 -4.87
CA GLN A 253 9.62 -3.83 -6.11
C GLN A 253 8.72 -3.42 -7.28
N VAL A 254 7.54 -4.04 -7.41
CA VAL A 254 6.54 -3.64 -8.41
C VAL A 254 6.11 -2.20 -8.17
N GLN A 255 5.81 -1.84 -6.92
CA GLN A 255 5.42 -0.48 -6.55
C GLN A 255 6.48 0.56 -6.93
N ASN A 256 7.73 0.34 -6.52
CA ASN A 256 8.84 1.24 -6.84
C ASN A 256 9.07 1.36 -8.36
N SER A 257 8.90 0.26 -9.09
CA SER A 257 9.04 0.25 -10.55
C SER A 257 7.94 1.06 -11.23
N SER A 258 6.68 0.90 -10.78
CA SER A 258 5.54 1.70 -11.26
C SER A 258 5.74 3.19 -10.98
N GLU A 259 6.14 3.55 -9.76
CA GLU A 259 6.41 4.94 -9.39
C GLU A 259 7.55 5.56 -10.21
N GLN A 260 8.63 4.82 -10.45
CA GLN A 260 9.73 5.28 -11.29
C GLN A 260 9.29 5.48 -12.74
N PHE A 261 8.53 4.52 -13.30
CA PHE A 261 8.01 4.63 -14.65
C PHE A 261 7.09 5.84 -14.80
N GLN A 262 6.17 6.06 -13.86
CA GLN A 262 5.27 7.21 -13.85
C GLN A 262 6.03 8.55 -13.80
N ARG A 263 7.10 8.63 -13.00
CA ARG A 263 7.98 9.82 -12.96
C ARG A 263 8.70 10.09 -14.28
N LEU A 264 9.01 9.06 -15.06
CA LEU A 264 9.59 9.22 -16.40
C LEU A 264 8.53 9.68 -17.41
N LEU A 265 7.27 9.34 -17.18
CA LEU A 265 6.19 9.76 -18.05
C LEU A 265 5.81 11.22 -17.82
N LEU A 266 5.77 11.74 -16.58
CA LEU A 266 5.37 13.13 -16.32
C LEU A 266 6.41 14.17 -16.81
N PRO A 267 5.99 15.30 -17.39
CA PRO A 267 6.93 16.27 -17.95
C PRO A 267 7.52 17.15 -16.85
N ARG A 268 8.79 17.52 -17.00
CA ARG A 268 9.33 18.69 -16.30
C ARG A 268 8.89 19.93 -17.06
N LEU A 269 8.27 20.88 -16.37
CA LEU A 269 7.89 22.14 -16.99
C LEU A 269 9.16 22.82 -17.56
N PRO A 270 9.14 23.26 -18.83
CA PRO A 270 10.24 24.03 -19.38
C PRO A 270 10.30 25.41 -18.71
N ASP A 271 11.35 26.17 -19.03
CA ASP A 271 11.40 27.57 -18.65
C ASP A 271 10.33 28.36 -19.42
N LEU A 272 9.31 28.83 -18.71
CA LEU A 272 8.17 29.56 -19.26
C LEU A 272 8.31 31.09 -19.11
N ARG A 273 9.49 31.60 -18.73
CA ARG A 273 9.70 33.05 -18.59
C ARG A 273 9.26 33.80 -19.87
N PRO A 274 8.54 34.93 -19.73
CA PRO A 274 8.34 35.71 -18.50
C PRO A 274 7.25 35.19 -17.54
N PHE A 275 6.49 34.16 -17.91
CA PHE A 275 5.51 33.56 -17.00
C PHE A 275 6.20 32.90 -15.80
N THR A 276 5.51 32.89 -14.66
CA THR A 276 5.89 32.01 -13.55
C THR A 276 4.93 30.84 -13.52
N ALA A 277 5.46 29.63 -13.42
CA ALA A 277 4.66 28.42 -13.47
C ALA A 277 5.09 27.45 -12.37
N GLY A 278 4.18 26.54 -12.04
CA GLY A 278 4.47 25.41 -11.18
C GLY A 278 3.51 24.26 -11.46
N ALA A 279 3.92 23.05 -11.13
CA ALA A 279 3.07 21.88 -11.21
C ALA A 279 3.37 20.92 -10.08
N ALA A 280 2.34 20.22 -9.61
CA ALA A 280 2.50 19.17 -8.63
C ALA A 280 1.67 17.95 -9.06
N TYR A 281 2.25 16.78 -8.81
CA TYR A 281 1.62 15.51 -9.07
C TYR A 281 1.69 14.63 -7.83
N ARG A 282 0.61 13.94 -7.48
CA ARG A 282 0.61 12.90 -6.46
C ARG A 282 -0.10 11.66 -6.99
N PRO A 283 0.59 10.51 -7.03
CA PRO A 283 -0.03 9.28 -7.48
C PRO A 283 -1.08 8.78 -6.48
N ALA A 284 -2.04 8.00 -6.98
CA ALA A 284 -2.94 7.20 -6.16
C ALA A 284 -2.15 6.26 -5.22
N SER A 285 -2.68 6.02 -4.02
CA SER A 285 -2.02 5.14 -3.02
C SER A 285 -2.23 3.65 -3.30
N ALA A 286 -2.83 3.29 -4.44
CA ALA A 286 -3.10 1.91 -4.82
C ALA A 286 -1.85 1.24 -5.40
N PRO A 287 -1.57 -0.02 -5.02
CA PRO A 287 -0.39 -0.71 -5.50
C PRO A 287 -0.41 -0.99 -6.99
N ALA A 288 0.75 -0.80 -7.62
CA ALA A 288 1.00 -1.01 -9.04
C ALA A 288 0.17 -0.14 -10.00
N ALA A 289 -0.64 0.79 -9.49
CA ALA A 289 -1.38 1.72 -10.31
C ALA A 289 -0.41 2.75 -10.92
N VAL A 290 -0.54 3.00 -12.22
CA VAL A 290 0.15 4.09 -12.91
C VAL A 290 -0.91 5.03 -13.42
N GLY A 291 -0.79 6.30 -13.06
CA GLY A 291 -1.88 7.24 -13.28
C GLY A 291 -2.12 7.67 -14.70
N GLY A 292 -3.40 7.91 -14.99
CA GLY A 292 -3.90 8.49 -16.24
C GLY A 292 -3.70 10.01 -16.31
N ASP A 293 -3.62 10.68 -15.16
CA ASP A 293 -3.43 12.13 -15.04
C ASP A 293 -2.15 12.65 -15.70
N TRP A 294 -2.25 13.75 -16.45
CA TRP A 294 -1.10 14.49 -16.96
C TRP A 294 -1.32 15.99 -17.01
N TYR A 295 -0.21 16.72 -17.04
CA TYR A 295 -0.17 18.13 -17.41
C TYR A 295 0.95 18.37 -18.42
N ASP A 296 0.89 19.50 -19.11
CA ASP A 296 1.98 20.00 -19.96
C ASP A 296 1.87 21.52 -20.06
N ALA A 297 2.97 22.21 -20.35
CA ALA A 297 2.92 23.61 -20.71
C ALA A 297 4.11 24.01 -21.56
N MET A 298 3.88 24.98 -22.44
CA MET A 298 4.94 25.51 -23.29
C MET A 298 4.73 26.98 -23.61
N LEU A 299 5.86 27.68 -23.79
CA LEU A 299 5.85 29.00 -24.41
C LEU A 299 5.64 28.84 -25.92
N LEU A 300 4.69 29.58 -26.46
CA LEU A 300 4.35 29.60 -27.87
C LEU A 300 5.02 30.79 -28.58
N PRO A 301 5.20 30.71 -29.91
CA PRO A 301 5.57 31.87 -30.71
C PRO A 301 4.63 33.06 -30.47
N GLY A 302 5.17 34.28 -30.44
CA GLY A 302 4.38 35.49 -30.18
C GLY A 302 4.17 35.82 -28.70
N GLY A 303 4.83 35.09 -27.79
CA GLY A 303 4.82 35.41 -26.36
C GLY A 303 3.59 34.90 -25.60
N ALA A 304 2.78 34.07 -26.26
CA ALA A 304 1.71 33.33 -25.62
C ALA A 304 2.27 32.12 -24.83
N CYS A 305 1.53 31.64 -23.84
CA CYS A 305 1.85 30.42 -23.10
C CYS A 305 0.63 29.50 -23.11
N ALA A 306 0.82 28.23 -23.46
CA ALA A 306 -0.20 27.21 -23.35
C ALA A 306 0.03 26.33 -22.12
N ALA A 307 -1.04 25.93 -21.45
CA ALA A 307 -1.06 24.87 -20.46
C ALA A 307 -2.17 23.88 -20.80
N VAL A 308 -1.87 22.61 -20.52
CA VAL A 308 -2.78 21.50 -20.70
C VAL A 308 -2.82 20.71 -19.40
N ILE A 309 -3.99 20.20 -19.09
CA ILE A 309 -4.17 19.14 -18.11
C ILE A 309 -5.18 18.13 -18.67
N GLY A 310 -5.11 16.89 -18.23
CA GLY A 310 -6.10 15.89 -18.58
C GLY A 310 -5.95 14.63 -17.75
N ASP A 311 -6.91 13.74 -17.94
CA ASP A 311 -6.98 12.44 -17.29
C ASP A 311 -7.48 11.38 -18.29
N VAL A 312 -6.83 10.22 -18.30
CA VAL A 312 -7.19 9.05 -19.13
C VAL A 312 -7.92 8.06 -18.25
N VAL A 313 -9.06 7.56 -18.72
CA VAL A 313 -9.81 6.55 -17.98
C VAL A 313 -8.95 5.31 -17.71
N GLY A 314 -8.80 4.98 -16.43
CA GLY A 314 -8.01 3.83 -15.97
C GLY A 314 -6.73 4.24 -15.25
N HIS A 315 -6.11 3.31 -14.53
CA HIS A 315 -4.96 3.58 -13.68
C HIS A 315 -3.89 2.49 -13.78
N ASP A 316 -3.63 2.00 -14.99
CA ASP A 316 -2.67 0.93 -15.29
C ASP A 316 -1.60 1.36 -16.30
N LEU A 317 -0.69 0.43 -16.63
CA LEU A 317 0.38 0.69 -17.60
C LEU A 317 -0.15 1.07 -19.00
N ARG A 318 -1.34 0.62 -19.38
CA ARG A 318 -1.95 0.96 -20.66
C ARG A 318 -2.47 2.40 -20.64
N ALA A 319 -3.19 2.79 -19.59
CA ALA A 319 -3.63 4.17 -19.38
C ALA A 319 -2.43 5.14 -19.40
N ALA A 320 -1.33 4.77 -18.76
CA ALA A 320 -0.09 5.55 -18.76
C ALA A 320 0.55 5.70 -20.16
N ALA A 321 0.51 4.65 -20.97
CA ALA A 321 0.99 4.69 -22.35
C ALA A 321 0.09 5.56 -23.24
N ASP A 322 -1.22 5.46 -23.07
CA ASP A 322 -2.22 6.25 -23.79
C ASP A 322 -2.10 7.72 -23.40
N MET A 323 -1.96 8.04 -22.12
CA MET A 323 -1.66 9.39 -21.61
C MET A 323 -0.42 9.99 -22.29
N SER A 324 0.69 9.24 -22.37
CA SER A 324 1.93 9.72 -23.00
C SER A 324 1.73 10.02 -24.48
N GLN A 325 1.00 9.17 -25.19
CA GLN A 325 0.64 9.37 -26.59
C GLN A 325 -0.24 10.62 -26.77
N ILE A 326 -1.34 10.71 -26.02
CA ILE A 326 -2.28 11.85 -26.04
C ILE A 326 -1.53 13.15 -25.78
N ARG A 327 -0.74 13.21 -24.71
CA ARG A 327 0.03 14.40 -24.36
C ARG A 327 0.97 14.82 -25.48
N ASN A 328 1.76 13.88 -26.03
CA ASN A 328 2.76 14.21 -27.05
C ASN A 328 2.10 14.64 -28.38
N MET A 329 0.99 14.01 -28.76
CA MET A 329 0.18 14.44 -29.91
C MET A 329 -0.40 15.83 -29.69
N LEU A 330 -1.03 16.07 -28.53
CA LEU A 330 -1.62 17.35 -28.19
C LEU A 330 -0.54 18.44 -28.17
N ARG A 331 0.63 18.17 -27.58
CA ARG A 331 1.81 19.04 -27.59
C ARG A 331 2.20 19.50 -28.99
N ALA A 332 2.23 18.60 -29.96
CA ALA A 332 2.52 18.96 -31.35
C ALA A 332 1.41 19.82 -31.97
N LEU A 333 0.15 19.57 -31.62
CA LEU A 333 -1.00 20.26 -32.19
C LEU A 333 -1.17 21.69 -31.66
N TYR A 334 -1.02 21.92 -30.35
CA TYR A 334 -1.21 23.25 -29.76
C TYR A 334 0.01 24.18 -29.90
N TYR A 335 1.11 23.70 -30.48
CA TYR A 335 2.25 24.54 -30.87
C TYR A 335 1.89 25.54 -31.99
N ASP A 336 0.85 25.25 -32.79
CA ASP A 336 0.38 26.12 -33.87
C ASP A 336 -0.18 27.46 -33.31
N PRO A 337 0.49 28.61 -33.55
CA PRO A 337 0.09 29.90 -32.97
C PRO A 337 -1.26 30.40 -33.47
N GLY A 338 -1.78 29.89 -34.59
CA GLY A 338 -3.06 30.31 -35.17
C GLY A 338 -4.25 29.45 -34.75
N ALA A 339 -4.01 28.29 -34.13
CA ALA A 339 -5.07 27.35 -33.80
C ALA A 339 -5.76 27.72 -32.47
N ALA A 340 -7.10 27.78 -32.51
CA ALA A 340 -7.90 27.88 -31.30
C ALA A 340 -7.77 26.58 -30.46
N PRO A 341 -7.90 26.64 -29.12
CA PRO A 341 -7.83 25.47 -28.26
C PRO A 341 -8.75 24.31 -28.71
N SER A 342 -10.00 24.60 -29.06
CA SER A 342 -10.96 23.61 -29.56
C SER A 342 -10.47 22.88 -30.80
N THR A 343 -9.80 23.59 -31.72
CA THR A 343 -9.28 23.02 -32.97
C THR A 343 -8.19 21.99 -32.69
N SER A 344 -7.33 22.25 -31.71
CA SER A 344 -6.29 21.31 -31.29
C SER A 344 -6.91 20.04 -30.68
N LEU A 345 -7.92 20.20 -29.80
CA LEU A 345 -8.64 19.06 -29.20
C LEU A 345 -9.40 18.25 -30.25
N THR A 346 -10.10 18.89 -31.19
CA THR A 346 -10.80 18.20 -32.29
C THR A 346 -9.83 17.45 -33.21
N ARG A 347 -8.67 18.03 -33.52
CA ARG A 347 -7.65 17.34 -34.33
C ARG A 347 -7.07 16.12 -33.59
N LEU A 348 -6.80 16.26 -32.30
CA LEU A 348 -6.35 15.17 -31.44
C LEU A 348 -7.36 14.01 -31.45
N ASP A 349 -8.64 14.31 -31.24
CA ASP A 349 -9.72 13.32 -31.21
C ASP A 349 -9.79 12.52 -32.52
N ARG A 350 -9.68 13.21 -33.66
CA ARG A 350 -9.64 12.57 -34.99
C ARG A 350 -8.40 11.70 -35.19
N ILE A 351 -7.23 12.17 -34.74
CA ILE A 351 -5.99 11.38 -34.85
C ILE A 351 -6.08 10.13 -33.99
N MET A 352 -6.57 10.24 -32.75
CA MET A 352 -6.76 9.09 -31.85
C MET A 352 -7.67 8.04 -32.48
N ASN A 353 -8.81 8.45 -33.04
CA ASN A 353 -9.76 7.53 -33.68
C ASN A 353 -9.25 6.90 -34.97
N ALA A 354 -8.30 7.55 -35.67
CA ALA A 354 -7.75 7.04 -36.92
C ALA A 354 -6.47 6.22 -36.74
N ALA A 355 -5.69 6.49 -35.70
CA ALA A 355 -4.34 5.94 -35.51
C ALA A 355 -4.24 4.90 -34.39
N LEU A 356 -5.22 4.81 -33.49
CA LEU A 356 -5.24 3.86 -32.39
C LEU A 356 -6.32 2.79 -32.63
N ASP A 357 -5.97 1.51 -32.46
CA ASP A 357 -6.90 0.39 -32.66
C ASP A 357 -8.11 0.48 -31.71
N GLU A 358 -7.88 0.94 -30.48
CA GLU A 358 -8.89 1.30 -29.50
C GLU A 358 -8.59 2.71 -29.00
N ALA A 359 -9.44 3.67 -29.37
CA ALA A 359 -9.28 5.06 -28.96
C ALA A 359 -9.57 5.19 -27.45
N PRO A 360 -8.59 5.61 -26.64
CA PRO A 360 -8.80 5.78 -25.21
C PRO A 360 -9.75 6.94 -24.96
N VAL A 361 -10.59 6.80 -23.92
CA VAL A 361 -11.43 7.89 -23.43
C VAL A 361 -10.62 8.71 -22.45
N ALA A 362 -10.59 10.03 -22.64
CA ALA A 362 -9.83 10.93 -21.79
C ALA A 362 -10.54 12.28 -21.63
N THR A 363 -10.45 12.86 -20.45
CA THR A 363 -10.79 14.27 -20.25
C THR A 363 -9.55 15.14 -20.48
N ALA A 364 -9.73 16.35 -21.02
CA ALA A 364 -8.62 17.28 -21.19
C ALA A 364 -9.10 18.72 -21.21
N LEU A 365 -8.25 19.64 -20.76
CA LEU A 365 -8.42 21.07 -20.90
C LEU A 365 -7.17 21.67 -21.49
N LEU A 366 -7.33 22.45 -22.57
CA LEU A 366 -6.26 23.24 -23.17
C LEU A 366 -6.55 24.72 -22.94
N ALA A 367 -5.64 25.39 -22.25
CA ALA A 367 -5.67 26.81 -21.96
C ALA A 367 -4.49 27.52 -22.66
N ARG A 368 -4.74 28.71 -23.19
CA ARG A 368 -3.76 29.55 -23.86
C ARG A 368 -3.88 30.98 -23.35
N LEU A 369 -2.78 31.52 -22.84
CA LEU A 369 -2.64 32.90 -22.40
C LEU A 369 -1.85 33.67 -23.44
N GLU A 370 -2.44 34.74 -23.97
CA GLU A 370 -1.79 35.59 -24.97
C GLU A 370 -1.94 37.07 -24.61
N PRO A 371 -0.98 37.93 -25.00
CA PRO A 371 -1.09 39.36 -24.73
C PRO A 371 -2.20 39.99 -25.57
N ALA A 372 -3.05 40.81 -24.95
CA ALA A 372 -4.13 41.54 -25.63
C ALA A 372 -4.35 42.92 -25.00
N ASP A 373 -4.13 43.99 -25.79
CA ASP A 373 -4.43 45.40 -25.46
C ASP A 373 -4.23 45.80 -23.99
N GLY A 374 -2.99 45.67 -23.50
CA GLY A 374 -2.66 46.08 -22.13
C GLY A 374 -3.25 45.18 -21.04
N THR A 375 -3.66 43.96 -21.39
CA THR A 375 -4.09 42.87 -20.50
C THR A 375 -3.60 41.52 -21.04
N TRP A 376 -3.93 40.43 -20.35
CA TRP A 376 -3.77 39.07 -20.88
C TRP A 376 -5.13 38.52 -21.30
N GLN A 377 -5.20 37.85 -22.43
CA GLN A 377 -6.39 37.10 -22.83
C GLN A 377 -6.15 35.61 -22.56
N LEU A 378 -7.05 35.00 -21.79
CA LEU A 378 -7.11 33.55 -21.63
C LEU A 378 -8.15 33.00 -22.62
N GLN A 379 -7.70 32.12 -23.51
CA GLN A 379 -8.56 31.28 -24.33
C GLN A 379 -8.49 29.84 -23.83
N TRP A 380 -9.60 29.12 -23.75
CA TRP A 380 -9.58 27.71 -23.37
C TRP A 380 -10.72 26.92 -24.00
N SER A 381 -10.52 25.61 -24.08
CA SER A 381 -11.57 24.64 -24.43
C SER A 381 -11.36 23.39 -23.57
N SER A 382 -12.44 22.73 -23.17
CA SER A 382 -12.35 21.46 -22.44
C SER A 382 -13.17 20.36 -23.12
N ALA A 383 -12.60 19.16 -23.05
CA ALA A 383 -13.19 17.88 -23.40
C ALA A 383 -13.53 17.16 -22.09
N GLY A 384 -14.67 17.50 -21.48
CA GLY A 384 -15.20 16.84 -20.28
C GLY A 384 -14.44 17.10 -18.98
N HIS A 385 -13.48 18.03 -18.98
CA HIS A 385 -12.60 18.27 -17.84
C HIS A 385 -13.13 19.39 -16.91
N PRO A 386 -12.84 19.35 -15.59
CA PRO A 386 -13.24 20.39 -14.64
C PRO A 386 -12.87 21.82 -15.06
N PRO A 387 -13.66 22.83 -14.64
CA PRO A 387 -13.43 24.21 -15.04
C PRO A 387 -12.15 24.79 -14.43
N PRO A 388 -11.43 25.66 -15.15
CA PRO A 388 -10.23 26.30 -14.63
C PRO A 388 -10.56 27.24 -13.46
N LEU A 389 -9.68 27.27 -12.46
CA LEU A 389 -9.76 28.19 -11.33
C LEU A 389 -8.81 29.37 -11.56
N VAL A 390 -9.31 30.60 -11.43
CA VAL A 390 -8.49 31.82 -11.51
C VAL A 390 -8.38 32.46 -10.13
N LEU A 391 -7.15 32.61 -9.66
CA LEU A 391 -6.78 33.37 -8.46
C LEU A 391 -6.27 34.75 -8.89
N LEU A 392 -7.00 35.80 -8.50
CA LEU A 392 -6.65 37.18 -8.77
C LEU A 392 -5.61 37.69 -7.74
N PRO A 393 -4.85 38.76 -8.08
CA PRO A 393 -3.85 39.34 -7.17
C PRO A 393 -4.42 39.83 -5.84
N ASP A 394 -5.71 40.18 -5.79
CA ASP A 394 -6.42 40.62 -4.59
C ASP A 394 -6.95 39.46 -3.73
N GLY A 395 -6.64 38.21 -4.09
CA GLY A 395 -7.06 37.01 -3.36
C GLY A 395 -8.45 36.50 -3.73
N ARG A 396 -9.19 37.19 -4.61
CA ARG A 396 -10.45 36.66 -5.14
C ARG A 396 -10.19 35.47 -6.05
N VAL A 397 -11.00 34.43 -5.86
CA VAL A 397 -10.98 33.21 -6.67
C VAL A 397 -12.26 33.11 -7.47
N ARG A 398 -12.17 32.60 -8.70
CA ARG A 398 -13.33 32.32 -9.55
C ARG A 398 -13.09 31.12 -10.44
N TYR A 399 -14.05 30.20 -10.48
CA TYR A 399 -14.11 29.23 -11.56
C TYR A 399 -14.53 29.94 -12.85
N LEU A 400 -14.00 29.49 -13.97
CA LEU A 400 -14.41 30.00 -15.27
C LEU A 400 -15.56 29.14 -15.79
N ASP A 401 -16.78 29.67 -15.68
CA ASP A 401 -17.97 29.06 -16.23
C ASP A 401 -17.76 28.72 -17.71
N MET A 402 -18.09 27.50 -18.07
CA MET A 402 -17.90 26.97 -19.41
C MET A 402 -18.94 25.91 -19.73
N GLU A 403 -19.19 25.71 -21.01
CA GLU A 403 -19.96 24.56 -21.49
C GLU A 403 -18.95 23.45 -21.78
N PRO A 404 -18.89 22.37 -20.97
CA PRO A 404 -17.91 21.32 -21.20
C PRO A 404 -18.23 20.60 -22.51
N GLY A 405 -17.25 20.49 -23.40
CA GLY A 405 -17.33 19.54 -24.50
C GLY A 405 -17.36 18.11 -23.97
N LEU A 406 -17.72 17.13 -24.80
CA LEU A 406 -17.60 15.72 -24.39
C LEU A 406 -16.13 15.29 -24.27
N PRO A 407 -15.82 14.28 -23.43
CA PRO A 407 -14.49 13.69 -23.36
C PRO A 407 -13.97 13.27 -24.74
N LEU A 408 -12.65 13.24 -24.88
CA LEU A 408 -11.97 12.70 -26.07
C LEU A 408 -12.34 11.21 -26.22
N GLY A 409 -12.42 10.73 -27.46
CA GLY A 409 -12.78 9.34 -27.78
C GLY A 409 -14.29 9.03 -27.74
N VAL A 410 -15.13 9.92 -27.21
CA VAL A 410 -16.59 9.64 -27.07
C VAL A 410 -17.38 10.00 -28.32
N ALA A 411 -17.21 11.22 -28.83
CA ALA A 411 -17.94 11.71 -30.01
C ALA A 411 -17.08 12.73 -30.79
N PRO A 412 -16.16 12.25 -31.65
CA PRO A 412 -15.13 13.09 -32.29
C PRO A 412 -15.67 14.16 -33.24
N ASP A 413 -16.89 13.95 -33.74
CA ASP A 413 -17.55 14.84 -34.69
C ASP A 413 -18.32 15.98 -34.02
N LEU A 414 -18.55 15.92 -32.70
CA LEU A 414 -19.23 16.98 -31.99
C LEU A 414 -18.29 18.17 -31.74
N PRO A 415 -18.70 19.41 -32.07
CA PRO A 415 -17.88 20.59 -31.86
C PRO A 415 -17.71 20.86 -30.36
N ARG A 416 -16.54 21.38 -30.00
CA ARG A 416 -16.25 21.88 -28.65
C ARG A 416 -16.16 23.41 -28.68
N PRO A 417 -16.79 24.12 -27.73
CA PRO A 417 -16.72 25.57 -27.70
C PRO A 417 -15.33 26.03 -27.26
N ASP A 418 -14.89 27.16 -27.83
CA ASP A 418 -13.83 27.97 -27.24
C ASP A 418 -14.44 29.02 -26.34
N HIS A 419 -13.79 29.24 -25.21
CA HIS A 419 -14.11 30.28 -24.26
C HIS A 419 -12.95 31.26 -24.15
N CYS A 420 -13.27 32.51 -23.81
CA CYS A 420 -12.32 33.60 -23.88
C CYS A 420 -12.58 34.58 -22.74
N ARG A 421 -11.55 34.98 -21.99
CA ARG A 421 -11.69 35.91 -20.87
C ARG A 421 -10.44 36.77 -20.65
N PRO A 422 -10.59 38.09 -20.46
CA PRO A 422 -9.47 38.94 -20.08
C PRO A 422 -9.06 38.67 -18.63
N LEU A 423 -7.76 38.68 -18.39
CA LEU A 423 -7.08 38.50 -17.12
C LEU A 423 -6.13 39.66 -16.84
N PRO A 424 -6.19 40.24 -15.62
CA PRO A 424 -5.17 41.18 -15.15
C PRO A 424 -3.77 40.54 -15.11
N VAL A 425 -2.76 41.40 -15.03
CA VAL A 425 -1.39 40.98 -14.63
C VAL A 425 -1.41 40.32 -13.25
N ASP A 426 -0.44 39.46 -12.98
CA ASP A 426 -0.28 38.69 -11.74
C ASP A 426 -1.46 37.77 -11.41
N SER A 427 -2.37 37.52 -12.35
CA SER A 427 -3.43 36.52 -12.20
C SER A 427 -2.85 35.12 -12.35
N THR A 428 -3.23 34.20 -11.47
CA THR A 428 -2.81 32.80 -11.53
C THR A 428 -3.96 31.93 -12.02
N VAL A 429 -3.77 31.28 -13.18
CA VAL A 429 -4.68 30.27 -13.73
C VAL A 429 -4.25 28.90 -13.20
N ILE A 430 -5.17 28.17 -12.60
CA ILE A 430 -4.95 26.86 -11.97
C ILE A 430 -5.81 25.85 -12.70
N LEU A 431 -5.18 24.83 -13.27
CA LEU A 431 -5.82 23.67 -13.86
C LEU A 431 -5.56 22.47 -12.96
N PHE A 432 -6.55 21.61 -12.75
CA PHE A 432 -6.45 20.48 -11.83
C PHE A 432 -7.32 19.31 -12.31
N THR A 433 -6.92 18.08 -11.98
CA THR A 433 -7.72 16.88 -12.19
C THR A 433 -8.73 16.69 -11.05
N ASP A 434 -9.77 15.89 -11.31
CA ASP A 434 -10.85 15.62 -10.35
C ASP A 434 -10.35 14.99 -9.06
N GLY A 435 -9.28 14.20 -9.05
CA GLY A 435 -8.68 13.66 -7.83
C GLY A 435 -8.24 14.73 -6.80
N LEU A 436 -8.11 16.00 -7.20
CA LEU A 436 -7.89 17.12 -6.27
C LEU A 436 -9.16 17.54 -5.48
N VAL A 437 -10.34 17.30 -6.03
CA VAL A 437 -11.64 17.76 -5.53
C VAL A 437 -12.62 16.63 -5.20
N GLU A 438 -12.44 15.45 -5.78
CA GLU A 438 -13.32 14.31 -5.59
C GLU A 438 -13.09 13.64 -4.24
N VAL A 439 -14.19 13.40 -3.54
CA VAL A 439 -14.22 12.64 -2.29
C VAL A 439 -15.34 11.61 -2.40
N PRO A 440 -15.05 10.30 -2.22
CA PRO A 440 -16.07 9.27 -2.31
C PRO A 440 -17.28 9.56 -1.42
N GLY A 441 -18.46 9.54 -2.02
CA GLY A 441 -19.74 9.80 -1.34
C GLY A 441 -20.02 11.28 -1.05
N GLN A 442 -19.24 12.23 -1.58
CA GLN A 442 -19.53 13.66 -1.49
C GLN A 442 -19.80 14.29 -2.87
N PRO A 443 -20.68 15.30 -2.96
CA PRO A 443 -20.86 16.06 -4.19
C PRO A 443 -19.57 16.81 -4.59
N LEU A 444 -19.28 16.82 -5.89
CA LEU A 444 -18.10 17.49 -6.48
C LEU A 444 -18.01 18.98 -6.10
N ASP A 445 -19.15 19.67 -6.03
CA ASP A 445 -19.24 21.10 -5.67
C ASP A 445 -18.56 21.42 -4.35
N ARG A 446 -18.64 20.52 -3.35
CA ARG A 446 -17.97 20.73 -2.06
C ARG A 446 -16.45 20.70 -2.19
N GLY A 447 -15.94 19.81 -3.03
CA GLY A 447 -14.52 19.74 -3.35
C GLY A 447 -14.03 21.00 -4.05
N LEU A 448 -14.79 21.47 -5.04
CA LEU A 448 -14.52 22.72 -5.75
C LEU A 448 -14.53 23.92 -4.79
N ASP A 449 -15.52 24.03 -3.90
CA ASP A 449 -15.58 25.09 -2.90
C ASP A 449 -14.38 25.05 -1.95
N ALA A 450 -14.01 23.86 -1.47
CA ALA A 450 -12.86 23.68 -0.59
C ALA A 450 -11.52 24.06 -1.27
N LEU A 451 -11.37 23.69 -2.54
CA LEU A 451 -10.22 24.07 -3.36
C LEU A 451 -10.14 25.60 -3.53
N ALA A 452 -11.26 26.26 -3.83
CA ALA A 452 -11.32 27.71 -4.00
C ALA A 452 -10.95 28.45 -2.71
N VAL A 453 -11.49 28.02 -1.56
CA VAL A 453 -11.13 28.58 -0.24
C VAL A 453 -9.65 28.40 0.05
N THR A 454 -9.09 27.22 -0.25
CA THR A 454 -7.67 26.92 -0.02
C THR A 454 -6.78 27.80 -0.90
N ALA A 455 -7.07 27.89 -2.20
CA ALA A 455 -6.32 28.72 -3.14
C ALA A 455 -6.34 30.21 -2.74
N SER A 456 -7.48 30.73 -2.27
CA SER A 456 -7.61 32.12 -1.80
C SER A 456 -6.70 32.42 -0.60
N ARG A 457 -6.55 31.46 0.34
CA ARG A 457 -5.66 31.59 1.51
C ARG A 457 -4.17 31.55 1.15
N LEU A 458 -3.84 31.01 -0.02
CA LEU A 458 -2.48 30.83 -0.50
C LEU A 458 -2.07 31.93 -1.51
N VAL A 459 -2.85 33.02 -1.59
CA VAL A 459 -2.52 34.17 -2.43
C VAL A 459 -1.11 34.71 -2.11
N GLY A 460 -0.37 35.06 -3.15
CA GLY A 460 0.99 35.57 -3.05
C GLY A 460 2.10 34.52 -3.06
N LEU A 461 1.80 33.23 -2.82
CA LEU A 461 2.79 32.16 -3.00
C LEU A 461 3.26 32.08 -4.46
N ALA A 462 4.48 31.60 -4.69
CA ALA A 462 4.90 31.25 -6.03
C ALA A 462 4.01 30.10 -6.57
N PRO A 463 3.70 30.05 -7.89
CA PRO A 463 2.92 28.97 -8.49
C PRO A 463 3.38 27.55 -8.12
N GLU A 464 4.70 27.32 -8.01
CA GLU A 464 5.28 26.05 -7.56
C GLU A 464 4.86 25.68 -6.13
N ASP A 465 5.02 26.62 -5.18
CA ASP A 465 4.64 26.40 -3.78
C ASP A 465 3.12 26.28 -3.61
N LEU A 466 2.37 27.04 -4.41
CA LEU A 466 0.91 26.95 -4.49
C LEU A 466 0.48 25.53 -4.91
N CYS A 467 1.01 25.01 -6.01
CA CYS A 467 0.70 23.65 -6.49
C CYS A 467 1.00 22.58 -5.43
N HIS A 468 2.18 22.64 -4.80
CA HIS A 468 2.54 21.70 -3.72
C HIS A 468 1.59 21.79 -2.53
N ALA A 469 1.23 23.01 -2.12
CA ALA A 469 0.31 23.24 -1.01
C ALA A 469 -1.12 22.75 -1.31
N LEU A 470 -1.60 22.95 -2.55
CA LEU A 470 -2.92 22.47 -2.99
C LEU A 470 -3.00 20.94 -2.98
N VAL A 471 -2.00 20.25 -3.53
CA VAL A 471 -1.94 18.78 -3.48
C VAL A 471 -1.79 18.26 -2.05
N ALA A 472 -1.13 19.01 -1.16
CA ALA A 472 -0.98 18.65 0.24
C ALA A 472 -2.25 18.88 1.09
N HIS A 473 -3.07 19.88 0.78
CA HIS A 473 -4.30 20.19 1.52
C HIS A 473 -5.40 19.16 1.19
N ARG A 474 -5.92 18.49 2.22
CA ARG A 474 -6.72 17.25 2.09
C ARG A 474 -8.21 17.47 2.38
N PRO A 475 -9.07 16.99 1.48
CA PRO A 475 -10.21 16.18 1.87
C PRO A 475 -10.17 14.88 1.04
N GLY A 476 -9.81 13.71 1.61
CA GLY A 476 -9.88 12.44 0.87
C GLY A 476 -8.84 11.35 1.20
N ASN A 477 -9.20 10.11 0.86
CA ASN A 477 -8.58 8.83 1.17
C ASN A 477 -7.51 8.34 0.16
N GLY A 478 -7.08 9.18 -0.80
CA GLY A 478 -5.92 8.91 -1.68
C GLY A 478 -6.13 7.83 -2.74
N HIS A 479 -7.37 7.67 -3.22
CA HIS A 479 -7.73 6.63 -4.19
C HIS A 479 -7.41 6.98 -5.65
N ASP A 480 -7.29 8.27 -5.97
CA ASP A 480 -7.03 8.74 -7.33
C ASP A 480 -5.76 9.60 -7.42
N ASP A 481 -5.23 9.69 -8.62
CA ASP A 481 -4.12 10.57 -8.94
C ASP A 481 -4.53 12.04 -8.80
N LYS A 482 -3.54 12.90 -8.58
CA LYS A 482 -3.78 14.34 -8.46
C LYS A 482 -2.74 15.06 -9.29
N ALA A 483 -3.18 15.74 -10.33
CA ALA A 483 -2.38 16.69 -11.07
C ALA A 483 -2.90 18.11 -10.84
N VAL A 484 -1.98 19.05 -10.71
CA VAL A 484 -2.27 20.48 -10.74
C VAL A 484 -1.16 21.20 -11.49
N ILE A 485 -1.53 22.17 -12.32
CA ILE A 485 -0.61 23.11 -12.96
C ILE A 485 -1.13 24.53 -12.77
N ALA A 486 -0.23 25.44 -12.40
CA ALA A 486 -0.54 26.85 -12.21
C ALA A 486 0.35 27.72 -13.11
N LEU A 487 -0.26 28.67 -13.82
CA LEU A 487 0.41 29.68 -14.64
C LEU A 487 0.05 31.08 -14.13
N ARG A 488 1.06 31.89 -13.79
CA ARG A 488 0.89 33.30 -13.42
C ARG A 488 1.24 34.22 -14.58
N THR A 489 0.31 35.12 -14.92
CA THR A 489 0.50 36.13 -15.96
C THR A 489 1.56 37.15 -15.54
N PRO A 490 2.54 37.45 -16.39
CA PRO A 490 3.59 38.40 -16.04
C PRO A 490 3.11 39.86 -16.15
N PRO A 491 3.88 40.81 -15.61
CA PRO A 491 3.70 42.23 -15.90
C PRO A 491 3.82 42.49 -17.41
N LEU A 492 3.04 43.44 -17.93
CA LEU A 492 2.97 43.75 -19.38
C LEU A 492 4.14 44.58 -19.91
N THR A 493 5.23 44.73 -19.15
CA THR A 493 6.31 45.70 -19.41
C THR A 493 7.29 45.32 -20.53
N SER A 494 6.96 44.38 -21.42
CA SER A 494 7.93 43.87 -22.41
C SER A 494 7.44 43.62 -23.83
N TYR A 495 6.22 44.04 -24.23
CA TYR A 495 5.73 43.88 -25.61
C TYR A 495 5.73 45.18 -26.44
N GLY A 496 6.41 46.22 -25.97
CA GLY A 496 6.50 47.52 -26.65
C GLY A 496 7.81 47.72 -27.40
N SER A 497 7.70 47.90 -28.72
CA SER A 497 8.72 48.36 -29.71
C SER A 497 9.50 47.25 -30.43
N SER A 498 8.97 46.80 -31.55
CA SER A 498 9.75 46.45 -32.75
C SER A 498 9.03 46.97 -33.97
#